data_AF-A0A7S2M2Y6-F1
#
_entry.id   AF-A0A7S2M2Y6-F1
#
_cell.length_a   1.000
_cell.length_b   1.000
_cell.length_c   1.000
_cell.angle_alpha   90.00
_cell.angle_beta   90.00
_cell.angle_gamma   90.00
#
_symmetry.space_group_name_H-M   'P 1'
#
loop_
_entity.id
_entity.type
_entity.pdbx_description
1 polymer ?
#
loop_
_entity_poly.entity_id
_entity_poly.type
_entity_poly.pdbx_seq_one_letter_code
_entity_poly.pdbx_strand_id
1 'polypeptide(L)'
;AAAVAEAQRVAAEALQAAVEDQEKVDKKQDQKLKNAVTDIDYKFSDVEKDIGLRSEASAKALAEAVTKAAKELAELADQNRRRFEAVGEDIAQVRASFLDVENVPTRKLEWVIREAGTRLKVPTDIPEGELELPTYGSWQSPLFDAAGARNLRLEVRYFRATDPPAEDEHRGDLAVLLHAPPRTHIAVKLSIAGVSETFEHKFKENEPLCTRRMCFLNEQVDYLKGTLPIGVEVLECIYAFNKTVPPPEPPADGEAEPAEVLDSYFHIQRHVNNRVLDQVKAQLDYFRKRCIRRVEWRLEQASMMRRCFPRGAPMKSKEFDAAGIEGMFIMFYPSGYDSALEGWCSAFLHAPIGATLRCWLQVGPQKREINHTFDKEGHCGKANFLRWDEVADPDADCVNISLQVEE
;
A
#
# COMPACT_ATOMS: atom_id res chain seq x y z
N ALA A 1 -19.08 -55.19 -131.59
CA ALA A 1 -20.45 -55.06 -131.04
C ALA A 1 -20.82 -56.26 -130.15
N ALA A 2 -20.80 -57.51 -130.65
CA ALA A 2 -21.19 -58.69 -129.84
C ALA A 2 -20.26 -58.98 -128.63
N ALA A 3 -18.94 -58.84 -128.77
CA ALA A 3 -18.00 -59.08 -127.66
C ALA A 3 -18.07 -58.02 -126.53
N VAL A 4 -18.61 -56.84 -126.81
CA VAL A 4 -18.79 -55.76 -125.82
C VAL A 4 -20.04 -56.00 -124.98
N ALA A 5 -21.09 -56.59 -125.57
CA ALA A 5 -22.34 -56.90 -124.87
C ALA A 5 -22.19 -58.08 -123.89
N GLU A 6 -21.45 -59.13 -124.24
CA GLU A 6 -21.17 -60.27 -123.34
C GLU A 6 -20.28 -59.82 -122.16
N ALA A 7 -19.26 -59.00 -122.42
CA ALA A 7 -18.42 -58.42 -121.37
C ALA A 7 -19.20 -57.50 -120.42
N GLN A 8 -20.18 -56.74 -120.94
CA GLN A 8 -21.08 -55.93 -120.12
C GLN A 8 -22.03 -56.77 -119.26
N ARG A 9 -22.51 -57.92 -119.76
CA ARG A 9 -23.36 -58.83 -118.98
C ARG A 9 -22.59 -59.53 -117.85
N VAL A 10 -21.39 -60.03 -118.15
CA VAL A 10 -20.53 -60.66 -117.13
C VAL A 10 -20.05 -59.64 -116.10
N ALA A 11 -19.75 -58.41 -116.52
CA ALA A 11 -19.43 -57.32 -115.60
C ALA A 11 -20.64 -56.91 -114.73
N ALA A 12 -21.86 -56.92 -115.28
CA ALA A 12 -23.07 -56.61 -114.53
C ALA A 12 -23.42 -57.72 -113.52
N GLU A 13 -23.31 -59.00 -113.90
CA GLU A 13 -23.52 -60.14 -112.99
C GLU A 13 -22.45 -60.18 -111.88
N ALA A 14 -21.18 -59.90 -112.21
CA ALA A 14 -20.10 -59.80 -111.23
C ALA A 14 -20.28 -58.59 -110.29
N LEU A 15 -20.74 -57.45 -110.81
CA LEU A 15 -21.05 -56.26 -110.02
C LEU A 15 -22.24 -56.53 -109.09
N GLN A 16 -23.28 -57.22 -109.56
CA GLN A 16 -24.46 -57.57 -108.77
C GLN A 16 -24.10 -58.57 -107.66
N ALA A 17 -23.29 -59.59 -107.97
CA ALA A 17 -22.77 -60.51 -106.96
C ALA A 17 -21.88 -59.81 -105.93
N ALA A 18 -21.03 -58.86 -106.35
CA ALA A 18 -20.20 -58.06 -105.45
C ALA A 18 -21.03 -57.13 -104.56
N VAL A 19 -22.12 -56.54 -105.08
CA VAL A 19 -23.06 -55.73 -104.30
C VAL A 19 -23.80 -56.59 -103.27
N GLU A 20 -24.28 -57.78 -103.66
CA GLU A 20 -24.96 -58.69 -102.72
C GLU A 20 -24.01 -59.21 -101.61
N ASP A 21 -22.75 -59.48 -101.93
CA ASP A 21 -21.75 -59.91 -100.95
C ASP A 21 -21.35 -58.73 -100.03
N GLN A 22 -21.22 -57.53 -100.59
CA GLN A 22 -21.01 -56.31 -99.82
C GLN A 22 -22.19 -56.03 -98.87
N GLU A 23 -23.44 -56.16 -99.31
CA GLU A 23 -24.61 -56.00 -98.44
C GLU A 23 -24.65 -57.02 -97.30
N LYS A 24 -24.19 -58.25 -97.53
CA LYS A 24 -24.08 -59.27 -96.47
C LYS A 24 -22.98 -58.94 -95.47
N VAL A 25 -21.85 -58.40 -95.94
CA VAL A 25 -20.76 -57.92 -95.07
C VAL A 25 -21.23 -56.72 -94.26
N ASP A 26 -21.88 -55.75 -94.90
CA ASP A 26 -22.41 -54.54 -94.26
C ASP A 26 -23.46 -54.90 -93.21
N LYS A 27 -24.42 -55.80 -93.52
CA LYS A 27 -25.40 -56.29 -92.52
C LYS A 27 -24.72 -56.99 -91.33
N LYS A 28 -23.65 -57.76 -91.56
CA LYS A 28 -22.89 -58.40 -90.47
C LYS A 28 -22.10 -57.37 -89.66
N GLN A 29 -21.54 -56.35 -90.29
CA GLN A 29 -20.84 -55.25 -89.62
C GLN A 29 -21.82 -54.41 -88.79
N ASP A 30 -22.97 -54.05 -89.35
CA ASP A 30 -24.04 -53.32 -88.66
C ASP A 30 -24.58 -54.11 -87.46
N GLN A 31 -24.76 -55.42 -87.59
CA GLN A 31 -25.18 -56.26 -86.47
C GLN A 31 -24.11 -56.33 -85.38
N LYS A 32 -22.82 -56.46 -85.75
CA LYS A 32 -21.72 -56.41 -84.78
C LYS A 32 -21.64 -55.05 -84.10
N LEU A 33 -21.81 -53.96 -84.85
CA LEU A 33 -21.80 -52.60 -84.33
C LEU A 33 -22.98 -52.40 -83.37
N LYS A 34 -24.19 -52.83 -83.73
CA LYS A 34 -25.36 -52.78 -82.84
C LYS A 34 -25.10 -53.54 -81.54
N ASN A 35 -24.62 -54.79 -81.64
CA ASN A 35 -24.32 -55.58 -80.44
C ASN A 35 -23.23 -54.94 -79.57
N ALA A 36 -22.21 -54.32 -80.18
CA ALA A 36 -21.16 -53.60 -79.46
C ALA A 36 -21.69 -52.33 -78.79
N VAL A 37 -22.56 -51.58 -79.47
CA VAL A 37 -23.24 -50.41 -78.88
C VAL A 37 -24.10 -50.83 -77.70
N THR A 38 -24.88 -51.90 -77.82
CA THR A 38 -25.71 -52.39 -76.71
C THR A 38 -24.86 -52.88 -75.52
N ASP A 39 -23.75 -53.59 -75.75
CA ASP A 39 -22.82 -54.00 -74.68
C ASP A 39 -22.16 -52.79 -73.99
N ILE A 40 -21.81 -51.76 -74.76
CA ILE A 40 -21.28 -50.50 -74.23
C ILE A 40 -22.35 -49.79 -73.38
N ASP A 41 -23.59 -49.68 -73.86
CA ASP A 41 -24.69 -49.04 -73.13
C ASP A 41 -24.98 -49.77 -71.79
N TYR A 42 -24.97 -51.11 -71.79
CA TYR A 42 -25.10 -51.90 -70.56
C TYR A 42 -23.95 -51.62 -69.58
N LYS A 43 -22.71 -51.60 -70.05
CA LYS A 43 -21.54 -51.29 -69.21
C LYS A 43 -21.58 -49.85 -68.68
N PHE A 44 -22.04 -48.89 -69.48
CA PHE A 44 -22.24 -47.52 -69.02
C PHE A 44 -23.32 -47.45 -67.93
N SER A 45 -24.45 -48.15 -68.11
CA SER A 45 -25.50 -48.21 -67.10
C SER A 45 -25.02 -48.83 -65.78
N ASP A 46 -24.19 -49.87 -65.83
CA ASP A 46 -23.60 -50.48 -64.63
C ASP A 46 -22.62 -49.53 -63.94
N VAL A 47 -21.77 -48.82 -64.70
CA VAL A 47 -20.84 -47.83 -64.16
C VAL A 47 -21.57 -46.64 -63.54
N GLU A 48 -22.64 -46.13 -64.18
CA GLU A 48 -23.46 -45.05 -63.62
C GLU A 48 -24.11 -45.47 -62.29
N LYS A 49 -24.62 -46.70 -62.22
CA LYS A 49 -25.19 -47.26 -60.99
C LYS A 49 -24.14 -47.38 -59.88
N ASP A 50 -22.94 -47.86 -60.20
CA ASP A 50 -21.83 -47.96 -59.25
C ASP A 50 -21.35 -46.58 -58.77
N ILE A 51 -21.29 -45.58 -59.67
CA ILE A 51 -20.99 -44.20 -59.31
C ILE A 51 -22.06 -43.64 -58.38
N GLY A 52 -23.35 -43.89 -58.66
CA GLY A 52 -24.46 -43.47 -57.81
C GLY A 52 -24.35 -44.07 -56.40
N LEU A 53 -24.15 -45.38 -56.28
CA LEU A 53 -24.01 -46.08 -55.00
C LEU A 53 -22.79 -45.58 -54.21
N ARG A 54 -21.65 -45.36 -54.87
CA ARG A 54 -20.45 -44.82 -54.22
C ARG A 54 -20.63 -43.37 -53.79
N SER A 55 -21.32 -42.56 -54.60
CA SER A 55 -21.65 -41.17 -54.28
C SER A 55 -22.56 -41.09 -53.06
N GLU A 56 -23.60 -41.92 -52.98
CA GLU A 56 -24.50 -42.00 -51.82
C GLU A 56 -23.77 -42.48 -50.56
N ALA A 57 -22.94 -43.53 -50.68
CA ALA A 57 -22.14 -44.04 -49.57
C ALA A 57 -21.13 -42.98 -49.07
N SER A 58 -20.49 -42.25 -49.99
CA SER A 58 -19.57 -41.16 -49.65
C SER A 58 -20.30 -39.99 -48.98
N ALA A 59 -21.47 -39.59 -49.49
CA ALA A 59 -22.28 -38.53 -48.89
C ALA A 59 -22.74 -38.90 -47.47
N LYS A 60 -23.15 -40.15 -47.26
CA LYS A 60 -23.52 -40.66 -45.93
C LYS A 60 -22.34 -40.67 -44.97
N ALA A 61 -21.18 -41.19 -45.40
CA ALA A 61 -19.98 -41.21 -44.59
C ALA A 61 -19.50 -39.78 -44.22
N LEU A 62 -19.61 -38.83 -45.16
CA LEU A 62 -19.30 -37.42 -44.90
C LEU A 62 -20.27 -36.80 -43.89
N ALA A 63 -21.58 -37.07 -44.01
CA ALA A 63 -22.57 -36.57 -43.06
C ALA A 63 -22.36 -37.12 -41.65
N GLU A 64 -22.04 -38.41 -41.52
CA GLU A 64 -21.69 -39.05 -40.25
C GLU A 64 -20.40 -38.46 -39.65
N ALA A 65 -19.37 -38.25 -40.48
CA ALA A 65 -18.12 -37.64 -40.05
C ALA A 65 -18.30 -36.19 -39.58
N VAL A 66 -19.10 -35.38 -40.30
CA VAL A 66 -19.43 -34.01 -39.92
C VAL A 66 -20.20 -33.98 -38.60
N THR A 67 -21.18 -34.88 -38.42
CA THR A 67 -21.97 -34.94 -37.19
C THR A 67 -21.10 -35.34 -35.99
N LYS A 68 -20.20 -36.32 -36.17
CA LYS A 68 -19.25 -36.74 -35.15
C LYS A 68 -18.28 -35.62 -34.79
N ALA A 69 -17.69 -34.95 -35.78
CA ALA A 69 -16.78 -33.82 -35.57
C ALA A 69 -17.47 -32.65 -34.86
N ALA A 70 -18.73 -32.35 -35.22
CA ALA A 70 -19.52 -31.30 -34.55
C ALA A 70 -19.78 -31.63 -33.08
N LYS A 71 -20.07 -32.90 -32.76
CA LYS A 71 -20.26 -33.37 -31.39
C LYS A 71 -18.96 -33.26 -30.57
N GLU A 72 -17.85 -33.76 -31.09
CA GLU A 72 -16.54 -33.68 -30.41
C GLU A 72 -16.10 -32.23 -30.19
N LEU A 73 -16.34 -31.34 -31.17
CA LEU A 73 -16.04 -29.92 -31.04
C LEU A 73 -16.92 -29.22 -30.00
N ALA A 74 -18.20 -29.60 -29.88
CA ALA A 74 -19.10 -29.09 -28.85
C ALA A 74 -18.70 -29.57 -27.44
N GLU A 75 -18.33 -30.84 -27.29
CA GLU A 75 -17.83 -31.39 -26.02
C GLU A 75 -16.52 -30.72 -25.58
N LEU A 76 -15.58 -30.52 -26.52
CA LEU A 76 -14.34 -29.80 -26.25
C LEU A 76 -14.59 -28.33 -25.87
N ALA A 77 -15.53 -27.66 -26.54
CA ALA A 77 -15.91 -26.29 -26.22
C ALA A 77 -16.50 -26.18 -24.81
N ASP A 78 -17.32 -27.15 -24.38
CA ASP A 78 -17.88 -27.18 -23.03
C ASP A 78 -16.80 -27.43 -21.97
N GLN A 79 -15.89 -28.38 -22.22
CA GLN A 79 -14.75 -28.65 -21.33
C GLN A 79 -13.85 -27.41 -21.17
N ASN A 80 -13.57 -26.71 -22.28
CA ASN A 80 -12.76 -25.49 -22.24
C ASN A 80 -13.47 -24.36 -21.47
N ARG A 81 -14.79 -24.20 -21.65
CA ARG A 81 -15.58 -23.21 -20.88
C ARG A 81 -15.48 -23.47 -19.38
N ARG A 82 -15.69 -24.71 -18.92
CA ARG A 82 -15.57 -25.07 -17.49
C ARG A 82 -14.16 -24.82 -16.95
N ARG A 83 -13.12 -25.13 -17.73
CA ARG A 83 -11.73 -24.83 -17.37
C ARG A 83 -11.48 -23.32 -17.23
N PHE A 84 -12.02 -22.51 -18.13
CA PHE A 84 -11.89 -21.05 -18.05
C PHE A 84 -12.66 -20.45 -16.87
N GLU A 85 -13.83 -20.99 -16.53
CA GLU A 85 -14.60 -20.61 -15.35
C GLU A 85 -13.80 -20.91 -14.07
N ALA A 86 -13.28 -22.14 -13.92
CA ALA A 86 -12.45 -22.54 -12.80
C ALA A 86 -11.17 -21.66 -12.66
N VAL A 87 -10.47 -21.41 -13.78
CA VAL A 87 -9.31 -20.51 -13.79
C VAL A 87 -9.71 -19.07 -13.43
N GLY A 88 -10.91 -18.63 -13.81
CA GLY A 88 -11.45 -17.32 -13.44
C GLY A 88 -11.68 -17.20 -11.92
N GLU A 89 -12.20 -18.25 -11.29
CA GLU A 89 -12.37 -18.34 -9.84
C GLU A 89 -11.03 -18.35 -9.11
N ASP A 90 -10.05 -19.13 -9.58
CA ASP A 90 -8.69 -19.15 -9.02
C ASP A 90 -8.01 -17.79 -9.13
N ILE A 91 -8.11 -17.12 -10.28
CA ILE A 91 -7.57 -15.76 -10.47
C ILE A 91 -8.26 -14.77 -9.53
N ALA A 92 -9.58 -14.88 -9.33
CA ALA A 92 -10.30 -14.03 -8.38
C ALA A 92 -9.83 -14.26 -6.94
N GLN A 93 -9.59 -15.51 -6.54
CA GLN A 93 -9.07 -15.86 -5.21
C GLN A 93 -7.64 -15.36 -5.00
N VAL A 94 -6.78 -15.48 -6.01
CA VAL A 94 -5.41 -14.95 -5.99
C VAL A 94 -5.43 -13.42 -5.91
N ARG A 95 -6.25 -12.75 -6.73
CA ARG A 95 -6.40 -11.28 -6.66
C ARG A 95 -6.91 -10.81 -5.31
N ALA A 96 -7.88 -11.49 -4.71
CA ALA A 96 -8.33 -11.20 -3.35
C ALA A 96 -7.16 -11.30 -2.36
N SER A 97 -6.30 -12.30 -2.51
CA SER A 97 -5.10 -12.46 -1.69
C SER A 97 -4.03 -11.39 -1.96
N PHE A 98 -3.95 -10.85 -3.17
CA PHE A 98 -3.05 -9.74 -3.53
C PHE A 98 -3.53 -8.38 -3.02
N LEU A 99 -4.84 -8.12 -3.04
CA LEU A 99 -5.43 -6.93 -2.41
C LEU A 99 -5.08 -6.85 -0.92
N ASP A 100 -4.93 -8.02 -0.28
CA ASP A 100 -4.46 -8.10 1.11
C ASP A 100 -3.02 -7.58 1.31
N VAL A 101 -2.21 -7.52 0.25
CA VAL A 101 -0.82 -7.02 0.25
C VAL A 101 -0.77 -5.57 -0.22
N GLU A 102 -1.69 -5.14 -1.08
CA GLU A 102 -1.69 -3.80 -1.68
C GLU A 102 -2.00 -2.68 -0.67
N ASN A 103 -2.74 -2.97 0.41
CA ASN A 103 -3.09 -1.99 1.45
C ASN A 103 -1.99 -1.78 2.52
N VAL A 104 -0.82 -2.40 2.36
CA VAL A 104 0.31 -2.31 3.31
C VAL A 104 0.95 -0.91 3.39
N PRO A 105 1.16 -0.15 2.30
CA PRO A 105 1.82 1.15 2.37
C PRO A 105 0.86 2.28 2.76
N THR A 106 -0.46 2.04 2.86
CA THR A 106 -1.45 3.06 3.20
C THR A 106 -1.28 3.49 4.66
N ARG A 107 -0.44 4.51 4.86
CA ARG A 107 -0.11 5.10 6.17
C ARG A 107 -1.17 6.08 6.64
N LYS A 108 -1.68 6.94 5.75
CA LYS A 108 -2.61 8.02 6.10
C LYS A 108 -3.85 7.93 5.22
N LEU A 109 -5.01 8.00 5.86
CA LEU A 109 -6.32 8.08 5.21
C LEU A 109 -7.09 9.27 5.76
N GLU A 110 -7.85 9.92 4.89
CA GLU A 110 -8.65 11.10 5.23
C GLU A 110 -10.07 10.90 4.73
N TRP A 111 -11.02 10.87 5.67
CA TRP A 111 -12.45 10.82 5.42
C TRP A 111 -13.02 12.24 5.46
N VAL A 112 -13.50 12.74 4.32
CA VAL A 112 -14.03 14.10 4.22
C VAL A 112 -15.55 14.10 4.29
N ILE A 113 -16.10 14.66 5.36
CA ILE A 113 -17.54 14.88 5.52
C ILE A 113 -17.91 16.18 4.80
N ARG A 114 -18.66 16.07 3.70
CA ARG A 114 -19.19 17.23 2.97
C ARG A 114 -20.44 17.75 3.67
N GLU A 115 -20.68 19.05 3.55
CA GLU A 115 -21.79 19.76 4.21
C GLU A 115 -21.81 19.53 5.73
N ALA A 116 -20.62 19.47 6.35
CA ALA A 116 -20.47 19.09 7.75
C ALA A 116 -21.27 20.00 8.69
N GLY A 117 -21.26 21.32 8.47
CA GLY A 117 -21.99 22.28 9.30
C GLY A 117 -23.52 22.16 9.23
N THR A 118 -24.09 21.54 8.19
CA THR A 118 -25.53 21.29 8.10
C THR A 118 -25.90 19.89 8.59
N ARG A 119 -25.04 18.90 8.33
CA ARG A 119 -25.35 17.49 8.63
C ARG A 119 -24.92 17.05 10.03
N LEU A 120 -23.93 17.70 10.65
CA LEU A 120 -23.50 17.47 12.04
C LEU A 120 -24.20 18.43 13.00
N LYS A 121 -25.50 18.64 12.83
CA LYS A 121 -26.31 19.45 13.75
C LYS A 121 -26.93 18.53 14.78
N VAL A 122 -26.70 18.81 16.06
CA VAL A 122 -27.43 18.10 17.11
C VAL A 122 -28.91 18.53 17.02
N PRO A 123 -29.86 17.58 16.98
CA PRO A 123 -31.28 17.90 17.07
C PRO A 123 -31.53 18.73 18.33
N THR A 124 -32.02 19.95 18.13
CA THR A 124 -32.31 20.93 19.19
C THR A 124 -33.71 20.74 19.75
N ASP A 125 -34.61 20.16 18.96
CA ASP A 125 -35.99 19.87 19.36
C ASP A 125 -36.04 18.51 20.07
N ILE A 126 -36.05 18.54 21.40
CA ILE A 126 -36.40 17.37 22.22
C ILE A 126 -37.94 17.39 22.35
N PRO A 127 -38.65 16.35 21.87
CA PRO A 127 -40.09 16.23 22.13
C PRO A 127 -40.33 16.24 23.65
N GLU A 128 -41.21 17.11 24.14
CA GLU A 128 -41.63 17.13 25.55
C GLU A 128 -42.13 15.73 25.95
N GLY A 129 -41.33 14.99 26.73
CA GLY A 129 -41.72 13.70 27.31
C GLY A 129 -40.77 12.51 27.07
N GLU A 130 -39.77 12.61 26.18
CA GLU A 130 -38.75 11.56 26.02
C GLU A 130 -37.58 11.78 27.00
N LEU A 131 -37.46 10.88 27.99
CA LEU A 131 -36.63 11.14 29.16
C LEU A 131 -35.11 11.11 28.92
N GLU A 132 -34.59 10.46 27.87
CA GLU A 132 -33.14 10.34 27.66
C GLU A 132 -32.79 10.19 26.17
N LEU A 133 -32.79 11.29 25.41
CA LEU A 133 -32.15 11.28 24.09
C LEU A 133 -30.63 11.11 24.25
N PRO A 134 -29.95 10.40 23.33
CA PRO A 134 -28.51 10.30 23.36
C PRO A 134 -27.90 11.71 23.33
N THR A 135 -26.96 11.96 24.25
CA THR A 135 -26.27 13.25 24.44
C THR A 135 -25.38 13.66 23.25
N TYR A 136 -25.24 12.76 22.27
CA TYR A 136 -24.44 12.95 21.09
C TYR A 136 -25.12 12.35 19.85
N GLY A 137 -24.82 12.94 18.70
CA GLY A 137 -25.02 12.27 17.41
C GLY A 137 -23.74 11.59 16.95
N SER A 138 -23.85 10.62 16.05
CA SER A 138 -22.69 9.94 15.47
C SER A 138 -22.79 9.82 13.94
N TRP A 139 -21.64 9.79 13.28
CA TRP A 139 -21.51 9.51 11.86
C TRP A 139 -20.40 8.51 11.63
N GLN A 140 -20.66 7.47 10.86
CA GLN A 140 -19.68 6.45 10.53
C GLN A 140 -19.15 6.57 9.10
N SER A 141 -17.84 6.39 8.93
CA SER A 141 -17.21 6.24 7.61
C SER A 141 -17.61 4.91 6.96
N PRO A 142 -17.42 4.76 5.65
CA PRO A 142 -17.32 3.44 5.03
C PRO A 142 -16.20 2.62 5.69
N LEU A 143 -16.26 1.30 5.53
CA LEU A 143 -15.15 0.42 5.88
C LEU A 143 -13.95 0.72 4.98
N PHE A 144 -12.75 0.70 5.57
CA PHE A 144 -11.50 0.88 4.83
C PHE A 144 -10.40 -0.01 5.42
N ASP A 145 -9.34 -0.17 4.64
CA ASP A 145 -8.14 -0.92 5.03
C ASP A 145 -6.95 0.04 5.08
N ALA A 146 -6.08 -0.11 6.09
CA ALA A 146 -4.88 0.71 6.23
C ALA A 146 -3.78 -0.04 6.98
N ALA A 147 -2.52 0.16 6.55
CA ALA A 147 -1.33 -0.50 7.12
C ALA A 147 -1.50 -2.02 7.33
N GLY A 148 -2.23 -2.68 6.43
CA GLY A 148 -2.51 -4.11 6.49
C GLY A 148 -3.58 -4.56 7.49
N ALA A 149 -4.19 -3.66 8.29
CA ALA A 149 -5.43 -3.94 9.02
C ALA A 149 -6.65 -3.76 8.10
N ARG A 150 -7.67 -4.60 8.31
CA ARG A 150 -8.89 -4.61 7.48
C ARG A 150 -10.10 -4.10 8.21
N ASN A 151 -11.11 -3.70 7.45
CA ASN A 151 -12.44 -3.36 7.97
C ASN A 151 -12.38 -2.33 9.11
N LEU A 152 -11.42 -1.42 9.02
CA LEU A 152 -11.36 -0.27 9.91
C LEU A 152 -12.53 0.65 9.61
N ARG A 153 -13.02 1.34 10.63
CA ARG A 153 -14.10 2.32 10.50
C ARG A 153 -13.86 3.49 11.43
N LEU A 154 -14.02 4.70 10.91
CA LEU A 154 -14.04 5.90 11.72
C LEU A 154 -15.48 6.23 12.09
N GLU A 155 -15.69 6.69 13.32
CA GLU A 155 -16.95 7.26 13.77
C GLU A 155 -16.67 8.62 14.38
N VAL A 156 -17.30 9.67 13.86
CA VAL A 156 -17.29 11.00 14.51
C VAL A 156 -18.48 11.07 15.42
N ARG A 157 -18.25 11.43 16.70
CA ARG A 157 -19.29 11.80 17.65
C ARG A 157 -19.29 13.30 17.85
N TYR A 158 -20.48 13.89 17.84
CA TYR A 158 -20.67 15.32 18.05
C TYR A 158 -21.67 15.54 19.18
N PHE A 159 -21.27 16.36 20.15
CA PHE A 159 -21.95 16.55 21.44
C PHE A 159 -22.69 17.90 21.47
N ARG A 160 -23.66 18.04 22.37
CA ARG A 160 -24.32 19.33 22.59
C ARG A 160 -23.38 20.30 23.30
N ALA A 161 -23.38 21.57 22.85
CA ALA A 161 -22.62 22.64 23.49
C ALA A 161 -23.02 22.90 24.96
N THR A 162 -24.24 22.50 25.34
CA THR A 162 -24.79 22.64 26.70
C THR A 162 -24.32 21.56 27.67
N ASP A 163 -23.71 20.47 27.20
CA ASP A 163 -23.19 19.44 28.09
C ASP A 163 -21.82 19.88 28.59
N PRO A 164 -21.70 20.33 29.86
CA PRO A 164 -20.40 20.75 30.39
C PRO A 164 -19.43 19.58 30.27
N PRO A 165 -18.22 19.79 29.74
CA PRO A 165 -17.19 18.75 29.75
C PRO A 165 -16.99 18.29 31.19
N ALA A 166 -16.75 16.99 31.40
CA ALA A 166 -16.29 16.52 32.71
C ALA A 166 -15.04 17.31 33.13
N GLU A 167 -14.74 17.39 34.44
CA GLU A 167 -13.63 18.23 34.96
C GLU A 167 -12.27 17.93 34.30
N ASP A 168 -12.11 16.75 33.67
CA ASP A 168 -10.89 16.29 32.97
C ASP A 168 -11.00 16.29 31.42
N GLU A 169 -12.13 16.71 30.83
CA GLU A 169 -12.33 16.74 29.38
C GLU A 169 -11.91 18.08 28.76
N HIS A 170 -11.25 18.02 27.60
CA HIS A 170 -10.93 19.21 26.81
C HIS A 170 -12.21 19.89 26.30
N ARG A 171 -12.15 21.22 26.14
CA ARG A 171 -13.24 22.05 25.63
C ARG A 171 -13.43 21.82 24.13
N GLY A 172 -14.17 20.78 23.75
CA GLY A 172 -14.60 20.53 22.38
C GLY A 172 -15.99 19.90 22.33
N ASP A 173 -16.60 19.87 21.15
CA ASP A 173 -17.87 19.19 20.90
C ASP A 173 -17.72 18.02 19.91
N LEU A 174 -16.50 17.69 19.46
CA LEU A 174 -16.21 16.56 18.58
C LEU A 174 -15.26 15.55 19.18
N ALA A 175 -15.56 14.26 19.01
CA ALA A 175 -14.65 13.15 19.26
C ALA A 175 -14.61 12.21 18.05
N VAL A 176 -13.51 11.47 17.89
CA VAL A 176 -13.36 10.43 16.86
C VAL A 176 -13.18 9.09 17.54
N LEU A 177 -13.83 8.08 16.98
CA LEU A 177 -13.67 6.70 17.35
C LEU A 177 -13.08 5.95 16.18
N LEU A 178 -12.13 5.07 16.45
CA LEU A 178 -11.62 4.09 15.51
C LEU A 178 -12.09 2.70 15.92
N HIS A 179 -12.90 2.09 15.06
CA HIS A 179 -13.26 0.69 15.16
C HIS A 179 -12.27 -0.14 14.35
N ALA A 180 -11.81 -1.25 14.92
CA ALA A 180 -10.96 -2.21 14.25
C ALA A 180 -11.38 -3.64 14.64
N PRO A 181 -11.07 -4.65 13.82
CA PRO A 181 -11.33 -6.03 14.18
C PRO A 181 -10.58 -6.45 15.45
N PRO A 182 -11.10 -7.45 16.19
CA PRO A 182 -10.38 -8.07 17.29
C PRO A 182 -8.99 -8.54 16.88
N ARG A 183 -8.07 -8.61 17.85
CA ARG A 183 -6.65 -8.99 17.68
C ARG A 183 -5.83 -8.01 16.82
N THR A 184 -6.33 -6.79 16.65
CA THR A 184 -5.56 -5.69 16.08
C THR A 184 -4.86 -4.92 17.21
N HIS A 185 -3.56 -4.74 17.11
CA HIS A 185 -2.81 -3.82 17.97
C HIS A 185 -2.27 -2.69 17.10
N ILE A 186 -2.69 -1.46 17.35
CA ILE A 186 -2.39 -0.33 16.48
C ILE A 186 -1.88 0.87 17.30
N ALA A 187 -0.80 1.48 16.83
CA ALA A 187 -0.42 2.83 17.20
C ALA A 187 -0.87 3.77 16.08
N VAL A 188 -1.70 4.75 16.41
CA VAL A 188 -2.43 5.54 15.44
C VAL A 188 -2.53 6.99 15.90
N LYS A 189 -2.48 7.91 14.93
CA LYS A 189 -2.79 9.32 15.12
C LYS A 189 -4.16 9.61 14.51
N LEU A 190 -5.11 9.96 15.36
CA LEU A 190 -6.47 10.36 14.95
C LEU A 190 -6.52 11.88 14.87
N SER A 191 -7.24 12.40 13.87
CA SER A 191 -7.30 13.85 13.61
C SER A 191 -8.67 14.31 13.14
N ILE A 192 -9.02 15.52 13.57
CA ILE A 192 -10.17 16.30 13.08
C ILE A 192 -9.59 17.60 12.56
N ALA A 193 -9.59 17.77 11.24
CA ALA A 193 -8.93 18.88 10.55
C ALA A 193 -7.46 19.08 11.00
N GLY A 194 -7.17 20.18 11.70
CA GLY A 194 -5.81 20.51 12.15
C GLY A 194 -5.43 19.91 13.50
N VAL A 195 -6.41 19.40 14.27
CA VAL A 195 -6.20 18.90 15.63
C VAL A 195 -6.00 17.39 15.59
N SER A 196 -5.00 16.88 16.31
CA SER A 196 -4.65 15.47 16.26
C SER A 196 -4.07 14.96 17.57
N GLU A 197 -4.40 13.72 17.92
CA GLU A 197 -3.87 13.01 19.10
C GLU A 197 -3.35 11.63 18.69
N THR A 198 -2.35 11.13 19.42
CA THR A 198 -1.72 9.83 19.14
C THR A 198 -2.07 8.82 20.24
N PHE A 199 -2.40 7.61 19.83
CA PHE A 199 -2.88 6.53 20.68
C PHE A 199 -2.14 5.23 20.37
N GLU A 200 -2.09 4.36 21.36
CA GLU A 200 -1.71 2.96 21.21
C GLU A 200 -2.82 2.12 21.84
N HIS A 201 -3.41 1.22 21.05
CA HIS A 201 -4.58 0.46 21.48
C HIS A 201 -4.60 -0.97 20.94
N LYS A 202 -4.99 -1.91 21.80
CA LYS A 202 -5.13 -3.33 21.47
C LYS A 202 -6.59 -3.74 21.51
N PHE A 203 -7.18 -3.89 20.34
CA PHE A 203 -8.56 -4.33 20.14
C PHE A 203 -8.70 -5.80 20.52
N LYS A 204 -9.26 -6.06 21.71
CA LYS A 204 -9.56 -7.43 22.16
C LYS A 204 -10.91 -7.92 21.65
N GLU A 205 -11.89 -7.03 21.60
CA GLU A 205 -13.27 -7.25 21.17
C GLU A 205 -13.67 -6.15 20.18
N ASN A 206 -14.98 -5.93 19.97
CA ASN A 206 -15.51 -4.83 19.15
C ASN A 206 -15.54 -3.48 19.92
N GLU A 207 -14.62 -3.28 20.87
CA GLU A 207 -14.50 -2.01 21.59
C GLU A 207 -13.76 -1.00 20.71
N PRO A 208 -14.35 0.18 20.41
CA PRO A 208 -13.65 1.20 19.65
C PRO A 208 -12.62 1.95 20.50
N LEU A 209 -11.53 2.38 19.86
CA LEU A 209 -10.63 3.38 20.42
C LEU A 209 -11.29 4.75 20.31
N CYS A 210 -11.57 5.42 21.44
CA CYS A 210 -12.21 6.73 21.47
C CYS A 210 -11.22 7.83 21.86
N THR A 211 -11.20 8.93 21.11
CA THR A 211 -10.53 10.17 21.55
C THR A 211 -11.34 10.85 22.64
N ARG A 212 -10.71 11.78 23.37
CA ARG A 212 -11.45 12.80 24.12
C ARG A 212 -12.12 13.77 23.15
N ARG A 213 -12.92 14.71 23.67
CA ARG A 213 -13.45 15.82 22.87
C ARG A 213 -12.29 16.72 22.42
N MET A 214 -11.92 16.68 21.15
CA MET A 214 -10.68 17.27 20.65
C MET A 214 -10.80 18.76 20.31
N CYS A 215 -11.94 19.17 19.76
CA CYS A 215 -12.11 20.50 19.17
C CYS A 215 -13.59 20.84 18.99
N PHE A 216 -13.88 22.10 18.61
CA PHE A 216 -15.23 22.54 18.27
C PHE A 216 -15.50 22.45 16.76
N LEU A 217 -16.68 21.97 16.38
CA LEU A 217 -17.12 21.83 15.00
C LEU A 217 -17.07 23.16 14.25
N ASN A 218 -17.52 24.25 14.89
CA ASN A 218 -17.54 25.58 14.29
C ASN A 218 -16.12 26.16 14.02
N GLU A 219 -15.09 25.64 14.66
CA GLU A 219 -13.70 26.08 14.45
C GLU A 219 -13.01 25.27 13.34
N GLN A 220 -13.41 24.00 13.16
CA GLN A 220 -12.71 23.06 12.28
C GLN A 220 -13.37 22.87 10.89
N VAL A 221 -14.63 23.27 10.70
CA VAL A 221 -15.28 23.20 9.39
C VAL A 221 -14.69 24.24 8.45
N ASP A 222 -14.24 23.81 7.27
CA ASP A 222 -13.88 24.73 6.17
C ASP A 222 -15.18 25.34 5.61
N TYR A 223 -15.53 26.55 6.04
CA TYR A 223 -16.76 27.23 5.63
C TYR A 223 -16.84 27.52 4.13
N LEU A 224 -15.70 27.63 3.43
CA LEU A 224 -15.69 27.88 1.98
C LEU A 224 -16.11 26.63 1.21
N LYS A 225 -15.73 25.44 1.71
CA LYS A 225 -16.03 24.15 1.07
C LYS A 225 -17.19 23.39 1.73
N GLY A 226 -17.58 23.80 2.94
CA GLY A 226 -18.50 23.08 3.80
C GLY A 226 -17.97 21.71 4.22
N THR A 227 -16.66 21.49 4.28
CA THR A 227 -16.06 20.17 4.53
C THR A 227 -15.40 20.05 5.90
N LEU A 228 -15.51 18.88 6.53
CA LEU A 228 -14.75 18.51 7.73
C LEU A 228 -13.93 17.24 7.44
N PRO A 229 -12.59 17.34 7.36
CA PRO A 229 -11.74 16.17 7.20
C PRO A 229 -11.47 15.46 8.53
N ILE A 230 -11.60 14.14 8.53
CA ILE A 230 -11.29 13.25 9.65
C ILE A 230 -10.19 12.31 9.20
N GLY A 231 -9.02 12.42 9.83
CA GLY A 231 -7.82 11.68 9.42
C GLY A 231 -7.46 10.56 10.38
N VAL A 232 -6.97 9.46 9.82
CA VAL A 232 -6.30 8.38 10.54
C VAL A 232 -4.92 8.18 9.93
N GLU A 233 -3.88 8.27 10.77
CA GLU A 233 -2.51 7.98 10.38
C GLU A 233 -1.98 6.81 11.21
N VAL A 234 -1.80 5.66 10.57
CA VAL A 234 -1.32 4.44 11.22
C VAL A 234 0.19 4.49 11.35
N LEU A 235 0.67 4.64 12.58
CA LEU A 235 2.09 4.70 12.92
C LEU A 235 2.67 3.30 13.04
N GLU A 236 1.91 2.37 13.62
CA GLU A 236 2.28 0.98 13.76
C GLU A 236 1.03 0.12 13.77
N CYS A 237 1.06 -1.03 13.13
CA CYS A 237 -0.05 -1.97 13.15
C CYS A 237 0.48 -3.39 13.21
N ILE A 238 0.03 -4.12 14.23
CA ILE A 238 0.18 -5.56 14.36
C ILE A 238 -1.20 -6.15 14.23
N TYR A 239 -1.46 -6.80 13.10
CA TYR A 239 -2.72 -7.48 12.84
C TYR A 239 -2.49 -8.98 12.77
N ALA A 240 -3.19 -9.74 13.61
CA ALA A 240 -3.10 -11.20 13.65
C ALA A 240 -4.47 -11.81 13.35
N PHE A 241 -4.53 -12.67 12.35
CA PHE A 241 -5.75 -13.40 12.01
C PHE A 241 -5.47 -14.87 11.75
N ASN A 242 -6.49 -15.69 11.99
CA ASN A 242 -6.46 -17.11 11.70
C ASN A 242 -7.28 -17.32 10.43
N LYS A 243 -6.65 -17.83 9.37
CA LYS A 243 -7.37 -18.28 8.18
C LYS A 243 -7.62 -19.78 8.33
N THR A 244 -8.87 -20.17 8.55
CA THR A 244 -9.27 -21.57 8.46
C THR A 244 -9.13 -22.01 7.01
N VAL A 245 -8.47 -23.14 6.80
CA VAL A 245 -8.42 -23.77 5.48
C VAL A 245 -9.71 -24.56 5.36
N PRO A 246 -10.62 -24.22 4.43
CA PRO A 246 -11.78 -25.06 4.21
C PRO A 246 -11.28 -26.48 3.86
N PRO A 247 -11.89 -27.54 4.41
CA PRO A 247 -11.52 -28.90 4.05
C PRO A 247 -11.60 -29.07 2.53
N PRO A 248 -10.69 -29.86 1.92
CA PRO A 248 -10.79 -30.17 0.50
C PRO A 248 -12.16 -30.79 0.22
N GLU A 249 -12.80 -30.33 -0.86
CA GLU A 249 -14.06 -30.93 -1.28
C GLU A 249 -13.83 -32.43 -1.55
N PRO A 250 -14.70 -33.31 -1.04
CA PRO A 250 -14.54 -34.74 -1.25
C PRO A 250 -14.57 -35.05 -2.76
N PRO A 251 -13.74 -35.99 -3.24
CA PRO A 251 -13.75 -36.38 -4.65
C PRO A 251 -15.14 -36.84 -5.08
N ALA A 252 -15.59 -36.39 -6.26
CA ALA A 252 -16.95 -36.67 -6.77
C ALA A 252 -17.21 -38.17 -7.04
N ASP A 253 -16.15 -38.96 -7.18
CA ASP A 253 -16.21 -40.40 -7.39
C ASP A 253 -16.17 -41.10 -6.04
N GLY A 254 -17.35 -41.45 -5.55
CA GLY A 254 -17.61 -41.91 -4.18
C GLY A 254 -16.88 -43.18 -3.74
N GLU A 255 -16.97 -43.39 -2.41
CA GLU A 255 -16.45 -44.52 -1.58
C GLU A 255 -15.13 -44.30 -0.83
N ALA A 256 -14.54 -43.10 -0.83
CA ALA A 256 -13.50 -42.80 0.16
C ALA A 256 -14.15 -42.50 1.53
N GLU A 257 -13.81 -43.27 2.56
CA GLU A 257 -14.21 -42.95 3.93
C GLU A 257 -13.78 -41.51 4.28
N PRO A 258 -14.63 -40.72 4.97
CA PRO A 258 -14.32 -39.33 5.30
C PRO A 258 -13.07 -39.32 6.18
N ALA A 259 -11.94 -38.93 5.59
CA ALA A 259 -10.71 -38.72 6.34
C ALA A 259 -11.00 -37.73 7.48
N GLU A 260 -10.53 -38.03 8.70
CA GLU A 260 -10.62 -37.10 9.82
C GLU A 260 -10.01 -35.76 9.39
N VAL A 261 -10.87 -34.77 9.19
CA VAL A 261 -10.46 -33.42 8.84
C VAL A 261 -9.79 -32.85 10.08
N LEU A 262 -8.45 -32.87 10.09
CA LEU A 262 -7.67 -32.12 11.06
C LEU A 262 -7.99 -30.64 10.89
N ASP A 263 -8.61 -30.06 11.92
CA ASP A 263 -8.91 -28.64 11.98
C ASP A 263 -7.57 -27.87 11.93
N SER A 264 -7.24 -27.38 10.74
CA SER A 264 -5.98 -26.70 10.47
C SER A 264 -6.25 -25.25 10.11
N TYR A 265 -5.50 -24.35 10.74
CA TYR A 265 -5.58 -22.92 10.49
C TYR A 265 -4.19 -22.35 10.29
N PHE A 266 -4.08 -21.39 9.39
CA PHE A 266 -2.88 -20.56 9.28
C PHE A 266 -3.00 -19.40 10.25
N HIS A 267 -2.02 -19.27 11.15
CA HIS A 267 -1.84 -18.06 11.94
C HIS A 267 -0.95 -17.09 11.16
N ILE A 268 -1.52 -15.97 10.73
CA ILE A 268 -0.78 -14.94 10.00
C ILE A 268 -0.75 -13.70 10.87
N GLN A 269 0.47 -13.29 11.22
CA GLN A 269 0.72 -12.03 11.92
C GLN A 269 1.46 -11.09 10.98
N ARG A 270 0.93 -9.89 10.81
CA ARG A 270 1.58 -8.83 10.03
C ARG A 270 1.94 -7.69 10.95
N HIS A 271 3.18 -7.21 10.84
CA HIS A 271 3.70 -6.06 11.56
C HIS A 271 4.15 -4.99 10.57
N VAL A 272 3.48 -3.84 10.59
CA VAL A 272 3.84 -2.66 9.82
C VAL A 272 4.25 -1.58 10.81
N ASN A 273 5.47 -1.05 10.70
CA ASN A 273 5.97 0.00 11.58
C ASN A 273 6.46 1.18 10.74
N ASN A 274 5.66 2.25 10.72
CA ASN A 274 5.97 3.51 10.05
C ASN A 274 6.79 4.47 10.94
N ARG A 275 7.08 4.09 12.20
CA ARG A 275 7.88 4.85 13.17
C ARG A 275 9.37 4.55 13.08
N VAL A 276 9.80 3.54 12.32
CA VAL A 276 11.20 3.11 12.27
C VAL A 276 12.14 4.28 11.97
N LEU A 277 11.77 5.17 11.04
CA LEU A 277 12.57 6.35 10.72
C LEU A 277 12.65 7.33 11.88
N ASP A 278 11.55 7.58 12.59
CA ASP A 278 11.52 8.48 13.76
C ASP A 278 12.29 7.88 14.94
N GLN A 279 12.17 6.57 15.16
CA GLN A 279 12.93 5.83 16.17
C GLN A 279 14.43 5.87 15.86
N VAL A 280 14.82 5.59 14.62
CA VAL A 280 16.22 5.67 14.17
C VAL A 280 16.72 7.11 14.30
N LYS A 281 15.93 8.11 13.91
CA LYS A 281 16.29 9.52 14.06
C LYS A 281 16.48 9.91 15.53
N ALA A 282 15.58 9.53 16.42
CA ALA A 282 15.71 9.78 17.85
C ALA A 282 16.97 9.12 18.44
N GLN A 283 17.26 7.88 18.04
CA GLN A 283 18.48 7.18 18.45
C GLN A 283 19.73 7.87 17.87
N LEU A 284 19.72 8.27 16.60
CA LEU A 284 20.82 9.01 15.97
C LEU A 284 21.05 10.37 16.63
N ASP A 285 19.99 11.10 16.97
CA ASP A 285 20.08 12.36 17.69
C ASP A 285 20.68 12.14 19.09
N TYR A 286 20.24 11.11 19.81
CA TYR A 286 20.85 10.70 21.08
C TYR A 286 22.34 10.36 20.92
N PHE A 287 22.72 9.56 19.91
CA PHE A 287 24.12 9.25 19.62
C PHE A 287 24.91 10.51 19.26
N ARG A 288 24.34 11.41 18.46
CA ARG A 288 24.96 12.68 18.09
C ARG A 288 25.24 13.53 19.32
N LYS A 289 24.26 13.72 20.20
CA LYS A 289 24.44 14.41 21.49
C LYS A 289 25.53 13.74 22.35
N ARG A 290 25.58 12.40 22.36
CA ARG A 290 26.61 11.63 23.07
C ARG A 290 27.98 11.71 22.43
N CYS A 291 28.11 11.95 21.12
CA CYS A 291 29.37 12.06 20.41
C CYS A 291 29.94 13.49 20.37
N ILE A 292 29.13 14.52 20.66
CA ILE A 292 29.64 15.89 20.79
C ILE A 292 30.54 15.96 22.03
N ARG A 293 31.84 16.17 21.80
CA ARG A 293 32.85 16.34 22.86
C ARG A 293 33.30 17.78 23.01
N ARG A 294 33.17 18.60 21.96
CA ARG A 294 33.63 19.98 21.93
C ARG A 294 32.49 20.90 21.51
N VAL A 295 32.24 21.92 22.33
CA VAL A 295 31.27 22.98 22.06
C VAL A 295 32.01 24.30 22.07
N GLU A 296 31.76 25.14 21.07
CA GLU A 296 32.38 26.45 20.93
C GLU A 296 31.30 27.53 20.93
N TRP A 297 31.53 28.55 21.74
CA TRP A 297 30.68 29.71 21.87
C TRP A 297 31.52 30.95 21.56
N ARG A 298 31.26 31.51 20.38
CA ARG A 298 31.89 32.75 19.92
C ARG A 298 31.01 33.94 20.28
N LEU A 299 31.61 34.91 20.95
CA LEU A 299 30.99 36.14 21.38
C LEU A 299 31.59 37.31 20.60
N GLU A 300 30.78 38.03 19.85
CA GLU A 300 31.22 39.18 19.04
C GLU A 300 31.20 40.48 19.85
N GLN A 301 31.92 41.51 19.37
CA GLN A 301 31.99 42.85 19.96
C GLN A 301 32.58 42.85 21.38
N ALA A 302 33.71 42.15 21.54
CA ALA A 302 34.41 42.02 22.82
C ALA A 302 34.66 43.40 23.47
N SER A 303 35.11 44.38 22.69
CA SER A 303 35.37 45.76 23.08
C SER A 303 34.21 46.44 23.83
N MET A 304 32.96 46.03 23.58
CA MET A 304 31.76 46.59 24.20
C MET A 304 31.28 45.78 25.42
N MET A 305 31.69 44.52 25.57
CA MET A 305 31.13 43.62 26.59
C MET A 305 31.30 44.15 28.01
N ARG A 306 32.47 44.67 28.39
CA ARG A 306 32.69 45.22 29.74
C ARG A 306 31.88 46.49 30.04
N ARG A 307 31.41 47.19 29.00
CA ARG A 307 30.52 48.36 29.16
C ARG A 307 29.07 47.91 29.35
N CYS A 308 28.66 46.86 28.66
CA CYS A 308 27.29 46.35 28.69
C CYS A 308 27.03 45.38 29.86
N PHE A 309 28.06 44.66 30.30
CA PHE A 309 27.98 43.65 31.36
C PHE A 309 28.88 44.09 32.52
N PRO A 310 28.34 44.83 33.50
CA PRO A 310 29.08 45.21 34.70
C PRO A 310 29.47 43.97 35.52
N ARG A 311 30.32 44.18 36.52
CA ARG A 311 30.73 43.10 37.43
C ARG A 311 29.51 42.43 38.06
N GLY A 312 29.54 41.10 38.13
CA GLY A 312 28.42 40.28 38.59
C GLY A 312 27.33 40.02 37.54
N ALA A 313 27.38 40.66 36.37
CA ALA A 313 26.41 40.41 35.28
C ALA A 313 26.95 39.36 34.28
N PRO A 314 26.31 38.18 34.14
CA PRO A 314 26.72 37.16 33.18
C PRO A 314 26.12 37.38 31.80
N MET A 315 26.82 36.80 30.82
CA MET A 315 26.30 36.37 29.53
C MET A 315 26.04 34.86 29.62
N LYS A 316 24.89 34.39 29.09
CA LYS A 316 24.53 32.96 29.03
C LYS A 316 24.62 32.47 27.58
N SER A 317 25.27 31.33 27.35
CA SER A 317 25.22 30.66 26.04
C SER A 317 23.81 30.11 25.78
N LYS A 318 23.52 29.70 24.54
CA LYS A 318 22.40 28.79 24.31
C LYS A 318 22.65 27.49 25.07
N GLU A 319 21.58 26.84 25.48
CA GLU A 319 21.65 25.49 26.03
C GLU A 319 22.11 24.51 24.95
N PHE A 320 22.95 23.56 25.33
CA PHE A 320 23.52 22.57 24.46
C PHE A 320 23.69 21.23 25.18
N ASP A 321 23.77 20.16 24.39
CA ASP A 321 24.00 18.82 24.87
C ASP A 321 25.39 18.38 24.41
N ALA A 322 26.18 17.83 25.33
CA ALA A 322 27.49 17.27 25.02
C ALA A 322 27.79 16.09 25.94
N ALA A 323 28.49 15.09 25.41
CA ALA A 323 28.80 13.84 26.10
C ALA A 323 27.59 13.12 26.71
N GLY A 324 26.39 13.33 26.15
CA GLY A 324 25.15 12.71 26.63
C GLY A 324 24.57 13.39 27.87
N ILE A 325 25.10 14.55 28.27
CA ILE A 325 24.53 15.41 29.31
C ILE A 325 23.71 16.48 28.61
N GLU A 326 22.43 16.59 28.99
CA GLU A 326 21.48 17.53 28.39
C GLU A 326 21.36 18.82 29.19
N GLY A 327 21.04 19.93 28.51
CA GLY A 327 20.74 21.20 29.17
C GLY A 327 21.95 21.90 29.81
N MET A 328 23.15 21.66 29.30
CA MET A 328 24.34 22.41 29.72
C MET A 328 24.36 23.79 29.08
N PHE A 329 24.98 24.74 29.76
CA PHE A 329 25.29 26.05 29.17
C PHE A 329 26.49 26.69 29.85
N ILE A 330 27.11 27.64 29.17
CA ILE A 330 28.26 28.38 29.69
C ILE A 330 27.77 29.75 30.18
N MET A 331 28.23 30.15 31.35
CA MET A 331 28.08 31.50 31.88
C MET A 331 29.42 32.21 31.86
N PHE A 332 29.46 33.36 31.19
CA PHE A 332 30.67 34.19 31.07
C PHE A 332 30.43 35.57 31.67
N TYR A 333 31.34 36.04 32.51
CA TYR A 333 31.28 37.35 33.15
C TYR A 333 32.44 38.21 32.63
N PRO A 334 32.22 39.07 31.62
CA PRO A 334 33.28 39.89 31.02
C PRO A 334 34.00 40.79 32.03
N SER A 335 33.25 41.34 32.99
CA SER A 335 33.77 42.20 34.06
C SER A 335 34.02 41.46 35.39
N GLY A 336 34.02 40.11 35.35
CA GLY A 336 34.22 39.26 36.51
C GLY A 336 32.96 39.03 37.35
N TYR A 337 32.96 37.90 38.05
CA TYR A 337 32.00 37.54 39.08
C TYR A 337 32.27 38.35 40.36
N ASP A 338 31.33 38.33 41.32
CA ASP A 338 31.40 39.17 42.52
C ASP A 338 32.69 38.96 43.33
N SER A 339 33.25 37.75 43.33
CA SER A 339 34.49 37.40 44.03
C SER A 339 35.76 37.52 43.18
N ALA A 340 35.68 38.00 41.93
CA ALA A 340 36.82 38.13 41.04
C ALA A 340 37.75 39.30 41.42
N LEU A 341 39.04 39.22 41.07
CA LEU A 341 39.97 40.33 41.16
C LEU A 341 39.65 41.36 40.08
N GLU A 342 40.03 42.62 40.30
CA GLU A 342 39.80 43.68 39.33
C GLU A 342 40.52 43.38 38.00
N GLY A 343 39.80 43.57 36.88
CA GLY A 343 40.31 43.31 35.53
C GLY A 343 40.27 41.84 35.08
N TRP A 344 39.78 40.92 35.93
CA TRP A 344 39.60 39.52 35.57
C TRP A 344 38.20 39.24 35.03
N CYS A 345 38.10 38.33 34.07
CA CYS A 345 36.83 37.73 33.66
C CYS A 345 36.60 36.41 34.41
N SER A 346 35.33 35.98 34.47
CA SER A 346 34.95 34.69 35.04
C SER A 346 34.23 33.83 34.03
N ALA A 347 34.39 32.51 34.14
CA ALA A 347 33.65 31.56 33.32
C ALA A 347 33.25 30.35 34.15
N PHE A 348 32.01 29.91 33.96
CA PHE A 348 31.42 28.78 34.64
C PHE A 348 30.63 27.93 33.66
N LEU A 349 30.63 26.63 33.89
CA LEU A 349 29.78 25.66 33.23
C LEU A 349 28.61 25.34 34.14
N HIS A 350 27.39 25.43 33.63
CA HIS A 350 26.20 24.89 34.27
C HIS A 350 25.94 23.47 33.75
N ALA A 351 25.56 22.57 34.64
CA ALA A 351 25.13 21.22 34.31
C ALA A 351 24.01 20.76 35.26
N PRO A 352 23.14 19.83 34.81
CA PRO A 352 22.05 19.30 35.62
C PRO A 352 22.56 18.45 36.80
N ILE A 353 21.68 18.25 37.79
CA ILE A 353 21.93 17.37 38.93
C ILE A 353 22.28 15.94 38.47
N GLY A 354 23.24 15.31 39.14
CA GLY A 354 23.72 13.96 38.86
C GLY A 354 24.79 13.90 37.76
N ALA A 355 25.09 14.99 37.07
CA ALA A 355 26.18 15.04 36.10
C ALA A 355 27.54 14.90 36.81
N THR A 356 28.38 13.98 36.33
CA THR A 356 29.81 13.94 36.66
C THR A 356 30.59 14.29 35.40
N LEU A 357 31.37 15.37 35.47
CA LEU A 357 32.06 15.95 34.33
C LEU A 357 33.55 16.08 34.61
N ARG A 358 34.34 15.46 33.75
CA ARG A 358 35.76 15.79 33.57
C ARG A 358 35.90 16.47 32.21
N CYS A 359 36.24 17.75 32.22
CA CYS A 359 36.26 18.55 31.02
C CYS A 359 37.28 19.69 31.12
N TRP A 360 37.49 20.35 29.99
CA TRP A 360 38.30 21.53 29.89
C TRP A 360 37.44 22.70 29.41
N LEU A 361 37.36 23.74 30.23
CA LEU A 361 36.80 25.01 29.83
C LEU A 361 37.95 25.91 29.35
N GLN A 362 37.79 26.54 28.20
CA GLN A 362 38.77 27.44 27.62
C GLN A 362 38.12 28.78 27.31
N VAL A 363 38.78 29.87 27.67
CA VAL A 363 38.39 31.25 27.36
C VAL A 363 39.60 31.93 26.73
N GLY A 364 39.48 32.34 25.47
CA GLY A 364 40.60 32.85 24.70
C GLY A 364 41.77 31.84 24.66
N PRO A 365 43.00 32.24 25.00
CA PRO A 365 44.16 31.35 24.99
C PRO A 365 44.25 30.43 26.22
N GLN A 366 43.47 30.68 27.29
CA GLN A 366 43.63 29.98 28.55
C GLN A 366 42.63 28.83 28.72
N LYS A 367 43.15 27.67 29.11
CA LYS A 367 42.40 26.43 29.34
C LYS A 367 42.48 26.00 30.81
N ARG A 368 41.36 25.56 31.39
CA ARG A 368 41.22 25.13 32.79
C ARG A 368 40.49 23.80 32.87
N GLU A 369 41.05 22.85 33.62
CA GLU A 369 40.40 21.57 33.92
C GLU A 369 39.28 21.78 34.94
N ILE A 370 38.17 21.10 34.72
CA ILE A 370 37.04 21.00 35.61
C ILE A 370 36.78 19.51 35.81
N ASN A 371 36.89 19.06 37.06
CA ASN A 371 36.48 17.74 37.49
C ASN A 371 35.48 17.91 38.64
N HIS A 372 34.19 17.73 38.35
CA HIS A 372 33.11 18.04 39.28
C HIS A 372 31.91 17.11 39.12
N THR A 373 31.28 16.76 40.24
CA THR A 373 30.00 16.05 40.30
C THR A 373 28.95 17.02 40.85
N PHE A 374 27.87 17.21 40.10
CA PHE A 374 26.80 18.15 40.42
C PHE A 374 25.75 17.48 41.31
N ASP A 375 25.94 17.53 42.64
CA ASP A 375 24.96 17.01 43.62
C ASP A 375 23.65 17.81 43.65
N LYS A 376 23.68 19.04 43.14
CA LYS A 376 22.54 19.92 42.92
C LYS A 376 22.74 20.65 41.59
N GLU A 377 21.64 21.11 41.00
CA GLU A 377 21.72 22.02 39.86
C GLU A 377 22.53 23.26 40.24
N GLY A 378 23.51 23.61 39.41
CA GLY A 378 24.49 24.63 39.76
C GLY A 378 25.54 24.84 38.69
N HIS A 379 26.59 25.58 39.05
CA HIS A 379 27.64 25.96 38.13
C HIS A 379 29.02 25.74 38.75
N CYS A 380 29.96 25.23 37.95
CA CYS A 380 31.35 25.04 38.35
C CYS A 380 32.27 25.81 37.40
N GLY A 381 33.33 26.41 37.93
CA GLY A 381 34.20 27.28 37.13
C GLY A 381 35.17 28.07 37.97
N LYS A 382 35.63 29.21 37.45
CA LYS A 382 36.58 30.09 38.13
C LYS A 382 36.12 31.54 38.07
N ALA A 383 36.07 32.19 39.23
CA ALA A 383 35.87 33.63 39.34
C ALA A 383 37.05 34.41 38.75
N ASN A 384 38.28 33.93 38.95
CA ASN A 384 39.48 34.50 38.35
C ASN A 384 39.94 33.59 37.21
N PHE A 385 39.27 33.67 36.05
CA PHE A 385 39.58 32.78 34.93
C PHE A 385 40.84 33.25 34.21
N LEU A 386 40.76 34.43 33.56
CA LEU A 386 41.82 35.10 32.79
C LEU A 386 41.68 36.63 32.92
N ARG A 387 42.76 37.40 32.71
CA ARG A 387 42.69 38.87 32.62
C ARG A 387 42.03 39.31 31.31
N TRP A 388 41.14 40.29 31.37
CA TRP A 388 40.40 40.75 30.19
C TRP A 388 41.29 41.13 28.99
N ASP A 389 42.44 41.75 29.27
CA ASP A 389 43.40 42.19 28.25
C ASP A 389 43.99 41.03 27.42
N GLU A 390 43.88 39.80 27.91
CA GLU A 390 44.34 38.55 27.26
C GLU A 390 43.19 37.71 26.69
N VAL A 391 41.93 38.08 26.94
CA VAL A 391 40.73 37.30 26.59
C VAL A 391 40.28 37.56 25.16
N ALA A 392 40.24 38.83 24.77
CA ALA A 392 39.70 39.26 23.48
C ALA A 392 40.74 39.12 22.39
N ASP A 393 40.34 38.58 21.25
CA ASP A 393 41.15 38.66 20.02
C ASP A 393 41.12 40.11 19.52
N PRO A 394 42.25 40.85 19.55
CA PRO A 394 42.27 42.27 19.19
C PRO A 394 41.98 42.50 17.70
N ASP A 395 42.25 41.51 16.85
CA ASP A 395 42.05 41.63 15.40
C ASP A 395 40.61 41.30 15.00
N ALA A 396 39.96 40.36 15.71
CA ALA A 396 38.61 39.90 15.40
C ALA A 396 37.50 40.53 16.25
N ASP A 397 37.83 41.31 17.29
CA ASP A 397 36.91 41.86 18.29
C ASP A 397 35.92 40.81 18.85
N CYS A 398 36.41 39.60 19.11
CA CYS A 398 35.60 38.49 19.58
C CYS A 398 36.25 37.73 20.74
N VAL A 399 35.43 37.04 21.53
CA VAL A 399 35.87 36.11 22.58
C VAL A 399 35.38 34.71 22.22
N ASN A 400 36.32 33.77 22.09
CA ASN A 400 36.00 32.36 21.89
C ASN A 400 36.07 31.62 23.21
N ILE A 401 34.95 30.98 23.56
CA ILE A 401 34.84 30.13 24.75
C ILE A 401 34.54 28.72 24.28
N SER A 402 35.32 27.74 24.71
CA SER A 402 35.07 26.35 24.32
C SER A 402 35.05 25.42 25.52
N LEU A 403 34.13 24.47 25.50
CA LEU A 403 34.07 23.34 26.41
C LEU A 403 34.54 22.08 25.68
N GLN A 404 35.46 21.32 26.27
CA GLN A 404 35.90 20.02 25.76
C GLN A 404 35.75 18.96 26.84
N VAL A 405 34.82 18.02 26.69
CA VAL A 405 34.58 16.91 27.63
C VAL A 405 35.57 15.77 27.35
N GLU A 406 36.19 15.25 28.40
CA GLU A 406 37.10 14.09 28.34
C GLU A 406 36.29 12.78 28.29
N GLU A 407 36.88 11.71 27.73
CA GLU A 407 36.22 10.40 27.59
C GLU A 407 36.06 9.63 28.90
#